data_AF-A0A4Z1C3G9-F1
#
_entry.id   AF-A0A4Z1C3G9-F1
#
_cell.length_a   1.000
_cell.length_b   1.000
_cell.length_c   1.000
_cell.angle_alpha   90.00
_cell.angle_beta   90.00
_cell.angle_gamma   90.00
#
_symmetry.space_group_name_H-M   'P 1'
#
loop_
_entity.id
_entity.type
_entity.pdbx_description
1 polymer ?
#
loop_
_entity_poly.entity_id
_entity_poly.type
_entity_poly.pdbx_seq_one_letter_code
_entity_poly.pdbx_strand_id
1 'polypeptide(L)'
;MKDELAVNFRRTATELELALDIVGNTKSDATSHVLSCLFREAYREIERLFQFSDDLTFASLSVRNLFELYLISQHVHSDKKALSRWLGQTHKDSKDVRDGFITLMRKKGFNTKELEELQEFEDRALAESPFTSNGPFQMRDLAKKYGHLDDYYFIYKLSSKLIHPTSMKIMGYEALNEESNYLTTVLQVGAYFSHRYRELVHHVVSEKA
;
A
#
# COMPACT_ATOMS: atom_id res chain seq x y z
N MET A 1 -0.82 13.49 -18.95
CA MET A 1 -1.89 13.53 -17.93
C MET A 1 -2.74 14.79 -18.12
N LYS A 2 -4.08 14.73 -18.00
CA LYS A 2 -4.94 15.94 -18.07
C LYS A 2 -4.67 16.85 -16.86
N ASP A 3 -4.75 18.17 -17.05
CA ASP A 3 -4.37 19.17 -16.05
C ASP A 3 -5.14 19.02 -14.72
N GLU A 4 -6.43 18.72 -14.76
CA GLU A 4 -7.27 18.54 -13.56
C GLU A 4 -6.83 17.35 -12.70
N LEU A 5 -6.45 16.23 -13.34
CA LEU A 5 -5.94 15.05 -12.63
C LEU A 5 -4.59 15.36 -11.97
N ALA A 6 -3.72 16.07 -12.69
CA ALA A 6 -2.42 16.47 -12.18
C ALA A 6 -2.55 17.42 -10.99
N VAL A 7 -3.51 18.34 -11.00
CA VAL A 7 -3.81 19.22 -9.85
C VAL A 7 -4.30 18.40 -8.65
N ASN A 8 -5.20 17.44 -8.87
CA ASN A 8 -5.71 16.57 -7.79
C ASN A 8 -4.57 15.82 -7.10
N PHE A 9 -3.71 15.15 -7.86
CA PHE A 9 -2.60 14.38 -7.31
C PHE A 9 -1.58 15.25 -6.58
N ARG A 10 -1.22 16.43 -7.13
CA ARG A 10 -0.28 17.36 -6.49
C ARG A 10 -0.81 17.82 -5.15
N ARG A 11 -2.10 18.15 -5.10
CA ARG A 11 -2.77 18.52 -3.87
C ARG A 11 -2.72 17.40 -2.83
N THR A 12 -2.97 16.15 -3.22
CA THR A 12 -2.86 15.02 -2.29
C THR A 12 -1.44 14.83 -1.79
N ALA A 13 -0.42 14.96 -2.67
CA ALA A 13 0.98 14.86 -2.26
C ALA A 13 1.33 15.93 -1.21
N THR A 14 0.96 17.19 -1.43
CA THR A 14 1.16 18.28 -0.47
C THR A 14 0.44 18.03 0.86
N GLU A 15 -0.82 17.59 0.83
CA GLU A 15 -1.57 17.31 2.06
C GLU A 15 -0.99 16.13 2.85
N LEU A 16 -0.47 15.10 2.16
CA LEU A 16 0.24 13.99 2.81
C LEU A 16 1.56 14.44 3.43
N GLU A 17 2.34 15.28 2.75
CA GLU A 17 3.59 15.84 3.26
C GLU A 17 3.34 16.65 4.55
N LEU A 18 2.36 17.54 4.54
CA LEU A 18 1.95 18.29 5.74
C LEU A 18 1.48 17.36 6.87
N ALA A 19 0.73 16.31 6.55
CA ALA A 19 0.28 15.34 7.54
C ALA A 19 1.44 14.54 8.16
N LEU A 20 2.49 14.25 7.40
CA LEU A 20 3.69 13.60 7.92
C LEU A 20 4.38 14.45 8.99
N ASP A 21 4.44 15.77 8.80
CA ASP A 21 4.98 16.69 9.81
C ASP A 21 4.11 16.72 11.07
N ILE A 22 2.79 16.79 10.93
CA ILE A 22 1.90 16.86 12.08
C ILE A 22 1.89 15.54 12.86
N VAL A 23 1.61 14.43 12.16
CA VAL A 23 1.52 13.09 12.78
C VAL A 23 2.89 12.67 13.33
N GLY A 24 3.98 13.01 12.65
CA GLY A 24 5.35 12.71 13.09
C GLY A 24 5.81 13.50 14.32
N ASN A 25 5.31 14.72 14.52
CA ASN A 25 5.69 15.57 15.66
C ASN A 25 4.75 15.44 16.88
N THR A 26 3.59 14.81 16.74
CA THR A 26 2.74 14.49 17.90
C THR A 26 3.36 13.44 18.83
N LYS A 27 2.95 13.41 20.10
CA LYS A 27 3.44 12.47 21.11
C LYS A 27 3.36 11.04 20.54
N SER A 28 4.53 10.44 20.29
CA SER A 28 4.68 9.19 19.54
C SER A 28 3.91 8.04 20.20
N ASP A 29 2.71 7.77 19.67
CA ASP A 29 1.97 6.53 19.92
C ASP A 29 2.07 5.60 18.69
N ALA A 30 1.79 4.31 18.90
CA ALA A 30 1.92 3.31 17.85
C ALA A 30 1.02 3.60 16.63
N THR A 31 -0.14 4.21 16.85
CA THR A 31 -1.07 4.59 15.78
C THR A 31 -0.46 5.66 14.89
N SER A 32 0.08 6.73 15.49
CA SER A 32 0.68 7.86 14.79
C SER A 32 1.90 7.40 14.00
N HIS A 33 2.72 6.52 14.58
CA HIS A 33 3.84 5.92 13.87
C HIS A 33 3.38 5.13 12.63
N VAL A 34 2.43 4.20 12.79
CA VAL A 34 1.92 3.39 11.67
C VAL A 34 1.27 4.26 10.58
N LEU A 35 0.45 5.22 10.96
CA LEU A 35 -0.17 6.15 10.01
C LEU A 35 0.86 6.99 9.27
N SER A 36 1.91 7.46 9.95
CA SER A 36 3.00 8.20 9.28
C SER A 36 3.72 7.33 8.24
N CYS A 37 3.94 6.04 8.53
CA CYS A 37 4.53 5.11 7.56
C CYS A 37 3.60 4.88 6.36
N LEU A 38 2.31 4.66 6.60
CA LEU A 38 1.31 4.47 5.54
C LEU A 38 1.15 5.73 4.67
N PHE A 39 1.13 6.92 5.27
CA PHE A 39 1.04 8.19 4.56
C PHE A 39 2.29 8.44 3.71
N ARG A 40 3.47 8.06 4.21
CA ARG A 40 4.72 8.15 3.45
C ARG A 40 4.71 7.22 2.24
N GLU A 41 4.20 6.00 2.37
CA GLU A 41 4.04 5.11 1.22
C GLU A 41 2.98 5.60 0.24
N ALA A 42 1.87 6.16 0.71
CA ALA A 42 0.87 6.77 -0.17
C ALA A 42 1.44 7.96 -0.95
N TYR A 43 2.25 8.80 -0.30
CA TYR A 43 2.98 9.88 -0.97
C TYR A 43 3.90 9.34 -2.07
N ARG A 44 4.69 8.30 -1.76
CA ARG A 44 5.56 7.64 -2.74
C ARG A 44 4.79 7.07 -3.93
N GLU A 45 3.60 6.51 -3.71
CA GLU A 45 2.76 6.00 -4.79
C GLU A 45 2.16 7.11 -5.66
N ILE A 46 1.82 8.27 -5.09
CA ILE A 46 1.40 9.43 -5.87
C ILE A 46 2.56 9.98 -6.72
N GLU A 47 3.76 10.07 -6.16
CA GLU A 47 4.96 10.48 -6.90
C GLU A 47 5.28 9.50 -8.04
N ARG A 48 5.18 8.18 -7.80
CA ARG A 48 5.31 7.17 -8.86
C ARG A 48 4.24 7.33 -9.93
N LEU A 49 2.99 7.56 -9.53
CA LEU A 49 1.89 7.78 -10.47
C LEU A 49 2.12 9.02 -11.34
N PHE A 50 2.75 10.08 -10.80
CA PHE A 50 3.18 11.23 -11.59
C PHE A 50 4.28 10.88 -12.58
N GLN A 51 5.34 10.26 -12.07
CA GLN A 51 6.52 9.90 -12.86
C GLN A 51 6.17 9.01 -14.04
N PHE A 52 5.23 8.08 -13.86
CA PHE A 52 4.84 7.09 -14.85
C PHE A 52 3.38 7.24 -15.30
N SER A 53 2.89 8.48 -15.37
CA SER A 53 1.50 8.78 -15.71
C SER A 53 1.11 8.48 -17.16
N ASP A 54 2.09 8.22 -18.01
CA ASP A 54 1.98 7.82 -19.41
C ASP A 54 2.12 6.29 -19.60
N ASP A 55 2.51 5.55 -18.57
CA ASP A 55 2.65 4.10 -18.61
C ASP A 55 1.46 3.42 -17.92
N LEU A 56 0.66 2.70 -18.71
CA LEU A 56 -0.52 1.99 -18.23
C LEU A 56 -0.22 0.94 -17.14
N THR A 57 0.92 0.24 -17.23
CA THR A 57 1.31 -0.77 -16.24
C THR A 57 1.66 -0.12 -14.90
N PHE A 58 2.54 0.87 -14.92
CA PHE A 58 2.99 1.53 -13.69
C PHE A 58 1.86 2.35 -13.07
N ALA A 59 1.07 3.06 -13.87
CA ALA A 59 -0.11 3.76 -13.38
C ALA A 59 -1.11 2.79 -12.72
N SER A 60 -1.38 1.63 -13.33
CA SER A 60 -2.27 0.61 -12.75
C SER A 60 -1.75 0.07 -11.42
N LEU A 61 -0.44 -0.18 -11.32
CA LEU A 61 0.19 -0.63 -10.09
C LEU A 61 0.08 0.41 -8.97
N SER A 62 0.41 1.68 -9.25
CA SER A 62 0.33 2.74 -8.25
C SER A 62 -1.10 3.02 -7.80
N VAL A 63 -2.08 2.99 -8.72
CA VAL A 63 -3.50 3.14 -8.37
C VAL A 63 -3.97 1.99 -7.47
N ARG A 64 -3.57 0.75 -7.77
CA ARG A 64 -3.86 -0.40 -6.89
C ARG A 64 -3.26 -0.20 -5.51
N ASN A 65 -1.99 0.18 -5.43
CA ASN A 65 -1.30 0.38 -4.16
C ASN A 65 -1.96 1.50 -3.35
N LEU A 66 -2.33 2.62 -3.98
CA LEU A 66 -3.05 3.72 -3.32
C LEU A 66 -4.40 3.27 -2.74
N PHE A 67 -5.14 2.46 -3.49
CA PHE A 67 -6.40 1.90 -3.02
C PHE A 67 -6.21 1.00 -1.79
N GLU A 68 -5.26 0.06 -1.84
CA GLU A 68 -4.98 -0.84 -0.72
C GLU A 68 -4.45 -0.05 0.51
N LEU A 69 -3.55 0.91 0.31
CA LEU A 69 -3.04 1.80 1.37
C LEU A 69 -4.16 2.61 2.03
N TYR A 70 -5.14 3.08 1.26
CA TYR A 70 -6.30 3.80 1.81
C TYR A 70 -7.11 2.89 2.72
N LEU A 71 -7.44 1.68 2.26
CA LEU A 71 -8.20 0.71 3.07
C LEU A 71 -7.45 0.32 4.34
N ILE A 72 -6.15 0.09 4.25
CA ILE A 72 -5.30 -0.24 5.40
C ILE A 72 -5.28 0.93 6.38
N SER A 73 -5.02 2.15 5.90
CA SER A 73 -4.98 3.37 6.74
C SER A 73 -6.30 3.61 7.45
N GLN A 74 -7.42 3.51 6.73
CA GLN A 74 -8.76 3.58 7.31
C GLN A 74 -8.95 2.51 8.39
N HIS A 75 -8.46 1.29 8.15
CA HIS A 75 -8.65 0.18 9.08
C HIS A 75 -7.84 0.31 10.36
N VAL A 76 -6.55 0.61 10.25
CA VAL A 76 -5.67 0.75 11.42
C VAL A 76 -6.02 1.98 12.25
N HIS A 77 -6.52 3.04 11.61
CA HIS A 77 -7.00 4.23 12.31
C HIS A 77 -8.28 3.93 13.11
N SER A 78 -9.25 3.24 12.50
CA SER A 78 -10.58 3.04 13.09
C SER A 78 -10.67 1.90 14.11
N ASP A 79 -9.69 1.00 14.18
CA ASP A 79 -9.76 -0.22 15.01
C ASP A 79 -8.42 -0.53 15.69
N LYS A 80 -8.37 -0.41 17.03
CA LYS A 80 -7.17 -0.73 17.82
C LYS A 80 -6.71 -2.18 17.67
N LYS A 81 -7.62 -3.13 17.45
CA LYS A 81 -7.25 -4.54 17.18
C LYS A 81 -6.63 -4.67 15.80
N ALA A 82 -7.07 -3.87 14.83
CA ALA A 82 -6.44 -3.83 13.51
C ALA A 82 -5.01 -3.29 13.60
N LEU A 83 -4.78 -2.22 14.36
CA LEU A 83 -3.42 -1.70 14.60
C LEU A 83 -2.48 -2.77 15.18
N SER A 84 -2.93 -3.48 16.23
CA SER A 84 -2.13 -4.56 16.84
C SER A 84 -1.83 -5.69 15.86
N ARG A 85 -2.80 -6.06 15.01
CA ARG A 85 -2.60 -7.06 13.95
C ARG A 85 -1.65 -6.59 12.87
N TRP A 86 -1.74 -5.33 12.45
CA TRP A 86 -0.84 -4.74 11.45
C TRP A 86 0.61 -4.74 11.94
N LEU A 87 0.85 -4.32 13.18
CA LEU A 87 2.18 -4.36 13.79
C LEU A 87 2.73 -5.80 13.89
N GLY A 88 1.87 -6.77 14.22
CA GLY A 88 2.24 -8.18 14.20
C GLY A 88 2.47 -8.75 12.80
N GLN A 89 1.86 -8.18 11.76
CA GLN A 89 2.04 -8.61 10.38
C GLN A 89 3.46 -8.38 9.87
N THR A 90 4.09 -7.25 10.21
CA THR A 90 5.48 -6.94 9.82
C THR A 90 6.44 -8.06 10.19
N HIS A 91 6.27 -8.65 11.38
CA HIS A 91 7.09 -9.78 11.83
C HIS A 91 6.88 -11.02 10.93
N LYS A 92 5.64 -11.34 10.58
CA LYS A 92 5.36 -12.48 9.68
C LYS A 92 5.92 -12.26 8.29
N ASP A 93 5.72 -11.08 7.73
CA ASP A 93 6.21 -10.76 6.38
C ASP A 93 7.74 -10.81 6.34
N SER A 94 8.41 -10.32 7.40
CA SER A 94 9.86 -10.45 7.60
C SER A 94 10.30 -11.91 7.68
N LYS A 95 9.56 -12.73 8.42
CA LYS A 95 9.80 -14.18 8.57
C LYS A 95 9.64 -14.93 7.26
N ASP A 96 8.53 -14.74 6.54
CA ASP A 96 8.27 -15.43 5.27
C ASP A 96 9.36 -15.11 4.23
N VAL A 97 9.83 -13.87 4.18
CA VAL A 97 10.96 -13.46 3.32
C VAL A 97 12.26 -14.15 3.73
N ARG A 98 12.60 -14.14 5.03
CA ARG A 98 13.82 -14.78 5.52
C ARG A 98 13.80 -16.29 5.36
N ASP A 99 12.70 -16.95 5.66
CA ASP A 99 12.54 -18.39 5.45
C ASP A 99 12.73 -18.75 3.98
N GLY A 100 12.24 -17.91 3.07
CA GLY A 100 12.49 -18.01 1.63
C GLY A 100 13.99 -17.94 1.29
N PHE A 101 14.70 -16.94 1.82
CA PHE A 101 16.15 -16.81 1.62
C PHE A 101 16.93 -17.98 2.24
N ILE A 102 16.67 -18.35 3.49
CA ILE A 102 17.33 -19.45 4.19
C ILE A 102 17.17 -20.75 3.39
N THR A 103 15.94 -21.06 2.97
CA THR A 103 15.63 -22.25 2.18
C THR A 103 16.41 -22.27 0.87
N LEU A 104 16.42 -21.16 0.13
CA LEU A 104 17.15 -21.04 -1.12
C LEU A 104 18.66 -21.17 -0.92
N MET A 105 19.21 -20.47 0.06
CA MET A 105 20.65 -20.41 0.35
C MET A 105 21.19 -21.76 0.80
N ARG A 106 20.48 -22.47 1.70
CA ARG A 106 20.81 -23.85 2.09
C ARG A 106 20.83 -24.78 0.89
N LYS A 107 19.81 -24.71 0.02
CA LYS A 107 19.75 -25.52 -1.22
C LYS A 107 20.93 -25.24 -2.16
N LYS A 108 21.50 -24.05 -2.10
CA LYS A 108 22.67 -23.63 -2.89
C LYS A 108 24.01 -23.83 -2.18
N GLY A 109 24.01 -24.38 -0.96
CA GLY A 109 25.24 -24.64 -0.19
C GLY A 109 25.86 -23.39 0.43
N PHE A 110 25.11 -22.30 0.55
CA PHE A 110 25.57 -21.08 1.22
C PHE A 110 25.26 -21.11 2.72
N ASN A 111 26.07 -20.39 3.51
CA ASN A 111 25.86 -20.22 4.94
C ASN A 111 24.66 -19.31 5.22
N THR A 112 23.78 -19.71 6.15
CA THR A 112 22.55 -19.00 6.53
C THR A 112 22.53 -18.51 7.98
N LYS A 113 23.63 -18.71 8.72
CA LYS A 113 23.69 -18.44 10.17
C LYS A 113 23.21 -17.04 10.56
N GLU A 114 23.66 -16.00 9.86
CA GLU A 114 23.27 -14.61 10.17
C GLU A 114 21.76 -14.36 10.00
N LEU A 115 21.15 -14.97 8.97
CA LEU A 115 19.70 -14.86 8.74
C LEU A 115 18.91 -15.59 9.81
N GLU A 116 19.41 -16.73 10.28
CA GLU A 116 18.81 -17.54 11.34
C GLU A 116 18.89 -16.83 12.69
N GLU A 117 20.05 -16.28 13.05
CA GLU A 117 20.24 -15.50 14.29
C GLU A 117 19.34 -14.26 14.32
N LEU A 118 19.19 -13.57 13.19
CA LEU A 118 18.27 -12.44 13.06
C LEU A 118 16.81 -12.87 13.20
N GLN A 119 16.42 -14.00 12.60
CA GLN A 119 15.07 -14.55 12.74
C GLN A 119 14.76 -14.91 14.20
N GLU A 120 15.69 -15.56 14.90
CA GLU A 120 15.52 -15.90 16.31
C GLU A 120 15.37 -14.66 17.21
N PHE A 121 16.13 -13.60 16.91
CA PHE A 121 16.01 -12.33 17.63
C PHE A 121 14.61 -11.73 17.47
N GLU A 122 14.09 -11.67 16.24
CA GLU A 122 12.74 -11.13 15.99
C GLU A 122 11.63 -12.02 16.56
N ASP A 123 11.77 -13.34 16.51
CA ASP A 123 10.80 -14.29 17.09
C ASP A 123 10.69 -14.08 18.61
N ARG A 124 11.83 -13.89 19.30
CA ARG A 124 11.86 -13.54 20.73
C ARG A 124 11.21 -12.18 21.01
N ALA A 125 11.55 -11.17 20.22
CA ALA A 125 10.99 -9.82 20.38
C ALA A 125 9.46 -9.81 20.21
N LEU A 126 8.90 -10.57 19.26
CA LEU A 126 7.45 -10.67 19.10
C LEU A 126 6.79 -11.39 20.30
N ALA A 127 7.38 -12.49 20.78
CA ALA A 127 6.86 -13.27 21.89
C ALA A 127 6.76 -12.46 23.21
N GLU A 128 7.66 -11.50 23.40
CA GLU A 128 7.67 -10.58 24.54
C GLU A 128 6.76 -9.35 24.34
N SER A 129 6.18 -9.17 23.13
CA SER A 129 5.37 -8.02 22.78
C SER A 129 3.85 -8.25 22.98
N PRO A 130 3.04 -7.18 23.06
CA PRO A 130 1.58 -7.29 23.10
C PRO A 130 0.94 -7.52 21.71
N PHE A 131 1.73 -7.73 20.65
CA PHE A 131 1.24 -7.82 19.28
C PHE A 131 0.95 -9.27 18.86
N THR A 132 0.01 -9.43 17.93
CA THR A 132 -0.38 -10.76 17.43
C THR A 132 -0.21 -10.83 15.92
N SER A 133 0.52 -11.84 15.47
CA SER A 133 0.75 -12.11 14.05
C SER A 133 -0.37 -13.01 13.50
N ASN A 134 -1.33 -12.42 12.78
CA ASN A 134 -2.48 -13.15 12.22
C ASN A 134 -2.47 -13.21 10.68
N GLY A 135 -1.37 -12.83 10.03
CA GLY A 135 -1.28 -12.75 8.57
C GLY A 135 -1.84 -11.47 7.97
N PRO A 136 -1.73 -11.33 6.63
CA PRO A 136 -2.12 -10.12 5.93
C PRO A 136 -3.62 -9.86 5.99
N PHE A 137 -3.99 -8.59 6.03
CA PHE A 137 -5.38 -8.20 5.85
C PHE A 137 -5.92 -8.68 4.50
N GLN A 138 -7.11 -9.26 4.52
CA GLN A 138 -7.82 -9.63 3.30
C GLN A 138 -8.42 -8.36 2.67
N MET A 139 -7.78 -7.83 1.62
CA MET A 139 -8.18 -6.57 0.98
C MET A 139 -9.64 -6.58 0.51
N ARG A 140 -10.15 -7.73 0.05
CA ARG A 140 -11.57 -7.90 -0.31
C ARG A 140 -12.51 -7.65 0.87
N ASP A 141 -12.13 -8.13 2.06
CA ASP A 141 -12.94 -7.98 3.26
C ASP A 141 -12.91 -6.53 3.77
N LEU A 142 -11.73 -5.88 3.69
CA LEU A 142 -11.64 -4.44 3.98
C LEU A 142 -12.46 -3.62 2.99
N ALA A 143 -12.34 -3.91 1.69
CA ALA A 143 -13.13 -3.24 0.66
C ALA A 143 -14.63 -3.39 0.91
N LYS A 144 -15.09 -4.60 1.25
CA LYS A 144 -16.49 -4.84 1.65
C LYS A 144 -16.87 -4.04 2.89
N LYS A 145 -16.02 -4.04 3.93
CA LYS A 145 -16.26 -3.32 5.20
C LYS A 145 -16.40 -1.81 4.99
N TYR A 146 -15.59 -1.24 4.08
CA TYR A 146 -15.54 0.20 3.84
C TYR A 146 -16.34 0.66 2.61
N GLY A 147 -17.17 -0.20 2.02
CA GLY A 147 -18.07 0.18 0.92
C GLY A 147 -17.43 0.30 -0.46
N HIS A 148 -16.27 -0.33 -0.67
CA HIS A 148 -15.46 -0.27 -1.88
C HIS A 148 -15.32 -1.63 -2.59
N LEU A 149 -16.31 -2.52 -2.42
CA LEU A 149 -16.22 -3.88 -2.96
C LEU A 149 -16.19 -3.91 -4.50
N ASP A 150 -16.97 -3.04 -5.13
CA ASP A 150 -16.99 -2.92 -6.60
C ASP A 150 -15.67 -2.34 -7.12
N ASP A 151 -15.14 -1.32 -6.45
CA ASP A 151 -13.80 -0.77 -6.72
C ASP A 151 -12.73 -1.86 -6.63
N TYR A 152 -12.78 -2.69 -5.57
CA TYR A 152 -11.87 -3.82 -5.39
C TYR A 152 -11.94 -4.79 -6.57
N TYR A 153 -13.13 -5.20 -7.01
CA TYR A 153 -13.24 -6.13 -8.14
C TYR A 153 -12.73 -5.52 -9.43
N PHE A 154 -13.01 -4.23 -9.67
CA PHE A 154 -12.50 -3.53 -10.84
C PHE A 154 -10.98 -3.43 -10.81
N ILE A 155 -10.41 -2.85 -9.75
CA ILE A 155 -8.96 -2.64 -9.59
C ILE A 155 -8.22 -3.97 -9.61
N TYR A 156 -8.73 -5.00 -8.92
CA TYR A 156 -8.10 -6.32 -8.88
C TYR A 156 -8.06 -6.98 -10.26
N LYS A 157 -9.18 -6.98 -10.99
CA LYS A 157 -9.22 -7.56 -12.35
C LYS A 157 -8.32 -6.78 -13.30
N LEU A 158 -8.38 -5.45 -13.27
CA LEU A 158 -7.58 -4.58 -14.12
C LEU A 158 -6.09 -4.79 -13.87
N SER A 159 -5.67 -4.71 -12.61
CA SER A 159 -4.30 -4.95 -12.17
C SER A 159 -3.82 -6.35 -12.54
N SER A 160 -4.65 -7.37 -12.37
CA SER A 160 -4.31 -8.75 -12.72
C SER A 160 -3.98 -8.90 -14.21
N LYS A 161 -4.67 -8.18 -15.09
CA LYS A 161 -4.45 -8.24 -16.53
C LYS A 161 -3.32 -7.32 -17.02
N LEU A 162 -3.18 -6.14 -16.43
CA LEU A 162 -2.24 -5.11 -16.89
C LEU A 162 -0.87 -5.17 -16.21
N ILE A 163 -0.75 -5.76 -15.02
CA ILE A 163 0.52 -5.83 -14.29
C ILE A 163 1.26 -7.13 -14.62
N HIS A 164 0.55 -8.27 -14.59
CA HIS A 164 1.15 -9.59 -14.82
C HIS A 164 1.33 -9.91 -16.31
N PRO A 165 2.27 -10.82 -16.67
CA PRO A 165 2.48 -11.29 -18.04
C PRO A 165 1.33 -12.19 -18.50
N THR A 166 0.14 -11.62 -18.65
CA THR A 166 -1.04 -12.31 -19.18
C THR A 166 -1.06 -12.27 -20.70
N SER A 167 -1.82 -13.15 -21.34
CA SER A 167 -2.00 -13.12 -22.80
C SER A 167 -2.49 -11.76 -23.30
N MET A 168 -3.37 -11.10 -22.55
CA MET A 168 -3.85 -9.75 -22.85
C MET A 168 -2.72 -8.73 -22.82
N LYS A 169 -1.85 -8.77 -21.79
CA LYS A 169 -0.69 -7.87 -21.72
C LYS A 169 0.34 -8.18 -22.79
N ILE A 170 0.60 -9.44 -23.11
CA ILE A 170 1.66 -9.81 -24.06
C ILE A 170 1.22 -9.56 -25.51
N MET A 171 -0.02 -9.94 -25.84
CA MET A 171 -0.51 -9.89 -27.22
C MET A 171 -1.26 -8.60 -27.56
N GLY A 172 -1.79 -7.89 -26.56
CA GLY A 172 -2.63 -6.71 -26.72
C GLY A 172 -2.02 -5.42 -26.19
N TYR A 173 -0.73 -5.39 -25.82
CA TYR A 173 -0.11 -4.23 -25.19
C TYR A 173 -0.22 -2.96 -26.03
N GLU A 174 0.10 -3.07 -27.33
CA GLU A 174 0.07 -1.94 -28.27
C GLU A 174 -1.36 -1.38 -28.36
N ALA A 175 -2.35 -2.24 -28.56
CA ALA A 175 -3.76 -1.85 -28.59
C ALA A 175 -4.21 -1.18 -27.26
N LEU A 176 -3.76 -1.68 -26.11
CA LEU A 176 -4.10 -1.12 -24.80
C LEU A 176 -3.47 0.25 -24.55
N ASN A 177 -2.29 0.51 -25.12
CA ASN A 177 -1.59 1.78 -25.00
C ASN A 177 -2.07 2.82 -26.03
N GLU A 178 -2.40 2.38 -27.25
CA GLU A 178 -2.98 3.24 -28.29
C GLU A 178 -4.39 3.70 -27.91
N GLU A 179 -5.17 2.84 -27.25
CA GLU A 179 -6.46 3.18 -26.63
C GLU A 179 -6.26 4.00 -25.34
N SER A 180 -6.06 5.32 -25.50
CA SER A 180 -5.89 6.29 -24.40
C SER A 180 -6.99 6.28 -23.31
N ASN A 181 -8.11 5.60 -23.57
CA ASN A 181 -9.23 5.43 -22.66
C ASN A 181 -8.89 4.59 -21.42
N TYR A 182 -8.08 3.53 -21.55
CA TYR A 182 -7.74 2.67 -20.41
C TYR A 182 -6.86 3.40 -19.40
N LEU A 183 -5.79 4.05 -19.87
CA LEU A 183 -4.92 4.85 -19.02
C LEU A 183 -5.69 6.00 -18.38
N THR A 184 -6.52 6.70 -19.14
CA THR A 184 -7.37 7.78 -18.59
C THR A 184 -8.29 7.26 -17.48
N THR A 185 -8.91 6.09 -17.68
CA THR A 185 -9.79 5.47 -16.67
C THR A 185 -9.01 5.10 -15.41
N VAL A 186 -7.82 4.51 -15.55
CA VAL A 186 -6.93 4.19 -14.43
C VAL A 186 -6.60 5.46 -13.64
N LEU A 187 -6.18 6.54 -14.32
CA LEU A 187 -5.84 7.80 -13.68
C LEU A 187 -7.05 8.44 -12.98
N GLN A 188 -8.26 8.31 -13.53
CA GLN A 188 -9.49 8.79 -12.88
C GLN A 188 -9.78 8.03 -11.58
N VAL A 189 -9.61 6.71 -11.57
CA VAL A 189 -9.74 5.88 -10.36
C VAL A 189 -8.66 6.27 -9.35
N GLY A 190 -7.43 6.51 -9.80
CA GLY A 190 -6.36 7.09 -9.00
C GLY A 190 -6.79 8.39 -8.33
N ALA A 191 -7.29 9.36 -9.10
CA ALA A 191 -7.69 10.67 -8.58
C ALA A 191 -8.85 10.59 -7.58
N TYR A 192 -9.76 9.63 -7.78
CA TYR A 192 -10.81 9.34 -6.79
C TYR A 192 -10.21 8.85 -5.47
N PHE A 193 -9.33 7.84 -5.49
CA PHE A 193 -8.73 7.34 -4.25
C PHE A 193 -7.74 8.33 -3.61
N SER A 194 -7.05 9.15 -4.41
CA SER A 194 -6.26 10.28 -3.90
C SER A 194 -7.13 11.29 -3.17
N HIS A 195 -8.37 11.55 -3.63
CA HIS A 195 -9.31 12.39 -2.90
C HIS A 195 -9.78 11.74 -1.59
N ARG A 196 -10.16 10.46 -1.61
CA ARG A 196 -10.57 9.72 -0.42
C ARG A 196 -9.45 9.69 0.62
N TYR A 197 -8.20 9.57 0.18
CA TYR A 197 -7.04 9.62 1.06
C TYR A 197 -6.88 10.98 1.74
N ARG A 198 -7.09 12.09 1.02
CA ARG A 198 -7.10 13.45 1.61
C ARG A 198 -8.14 13.60 2.70
N GLU A 199 -9.36 13.09 2.47
CA GLU A 199 -10.41 13.13 3.48
C GLU A 199 -10.02 12.38 4.76
N LEU A 200 -9.40 11.20 4.61
CA LEU A 200 -8.86 10.44 5.72
C LEU A 200 -7.73 11.19 6.45
N VAL A 201 -6.80 11.78 5.69
CA VAL A 201 -5.70 12.57 6.25
C VAL A 201 -6.22 13.73 7.08
N HIS A 202 -7.19 14.50 6.56
CA HIS A 202 -7.81 15.59 7.30
C HIS A 202 -8.49 15.11 8.58
N HIS A 203 -9.19 13.98 8.52
CA HIS A 203 -9.81 13.39 9.70
C HIS A 203 -8.76 13.03 10.77
N VAL A 204 -7.70 12.31 10.39
CA VAL A 204 -6.59 11.93 11.29
C VAL A 204 -5.92 13.16 11.91
N VAL A 205 -5.60 14.16 11.09
CA VAL A 205 -4.92 15.38 11.53
C VAL A 205 -5.82 16.17 12.49
N SER A 206 -7.13 16.25 12.22
CA SER A 206 -8.08 16.98 13.08
C SER A 206 -8.25 16.39 14.47
N GLU A 207 -8.05 15.07 14.63
CA GLU A 207 -8.08 14.42 15.95
C GLU A 207 -6.78 14.61 16.76
N LYS A 208 -5.72 15.08 16.10
CA LYS A 208 -4.36 15.18 16.63
C LYS A 208 -3.91 16.63 16.89
N ALA A 209 -4.59 17.61 16.29
CA ALA A 209 -4.42 19.04 16.52
C ALA A 209 -5.21 19.51 17.75
#